data_AF-A0A2V7A9V5-F1
#
_entry.id   AF-A0A2V7A9V5-F1
#
_cell.length_a   1.000
_cell.length_b   1.000
_cell.length_c   1.000
_cell.angle_alpha   90.00
_cell.angle_beta   90.00
_cell.angle_gamma   90.00
#
_symmetry.space_group_name_H-M   'P 1'
#
loop_
_entity.id
_entity.type
_entity.pdbx_description
1 polymer ?
#
loop_
_entity_poly.entity_id
_entity_poly.type
_entity_poly.pdbx_seq_one_letter_code
_entity_poly.pdbx_strand_id
1 'polypeptide(L)' 'MNITILDDYQDTIRTLACYGKVAGHRVTIWNDHTQDVDALAAPLKDTEALVNVQNPDALRR' A
#
# COMPACT_ATOMS: atom_id res chain seq x y z
N MET A 1 -9.07 -10.47 -5.18
CA MET A 1 -8.73 -10.12 -3.79
C MET A 1 -8.80 -8.61 -3.60
N ASN A 2 -8.95 -8.16 -2.36
CA ASN A 2 -8.79 -6.78 -1.92
C ASN A 2 -7.36 -6.56 -1.42
N ILE A 3 -6.56 -5.83 -2.19
CA ILE A 3 -5.14 -5.58 -1.96
C ILE A 3 -4.98 -4.11 -1.57
N THR A 4 -4.28 -3.85 -0.46
CA THR A 4 -3.88 -2.49 -0.08
C THR A 4 -2.38 -2.34 -0.18
N ILE A 5 -1.93 -1.29 -0.84
CA ILE A 5 -0.52 -0.91 -0.95
C ILE A 5 -0.33 0.41 -0.20
N LEU A 6 0.53 0.39 0.82
CA LEU A 6 0.85 1.56 1.63
C LEU A 6 2.10 2.28 1.12
N ASP A 7 2.20 3.55 1.46
CA ASP A 7 3.42 4.36 1.36
C ASP A 7 3.91 4.65 -0.08
N ASP A 8 3.01 4.67 -1.08
CA ASP A 8 3.34 5.09 -2.45
C ASP A 8 3.31 6.62 -2.59
N TYR A 9 4.19 7.30 -1.86
CA TYR A 9 4.24 8.76 -1.77
C TYR A 9 4.29 9.48 -3.12
N GLN A 10 4.91 8.85 -4.13
CA GLN A 10 5.10 9.42 -5.46
C GLN A 10 4.02 8.99 -6.48
N ASP A 11 3.02 8.20 -6.04
CA ASP A 11 1.99 7.59 -6.91
C ASP A 11 2.58 6.85 -8.12
N THR A 12 3.65 6.10 -7.88
CA THR A 12 4.45 5.47 -8.94
C THR A 12 4.01 4.07 -9.27
N ILE A 13 3.38 3.35 -8.34
CA ILE A 13 3.15 1.91 -8.46
C ILE A 13 2.24 1.58 -9.64
N ARG A 14 1.26 2.45 -9.90
CA ARG A 14 0.34 2.31 -11.06
C ARG A 14 1.05 2.40 -12.41
N THR A 15 2.21 3.05 -12.45
CA THR A 15 3.00 3.26 -13.66
C THR A 15 3.95 2.09 -13.96
N LEU A 16 4.20 1.21 -12.99
CA LEU A 16 5.15 0.12 -13.13
C LEU A 16 4.63 -0.95 -14.10
N ALA A 17 5.52 -1.45 -14.97
CA ALA A 17 5.18 -2.51 -15.92
C ALA A 17 4.63 -3.79 -15.24
N CYS A 18 5.05 -4.07 -14.00
CA CYS A 18 4.57 -5.21 -13.23
C CYS A 18 3.18 -5.02 -12.61
N TYR A 19 2.62 -3.80 -12.59
CA TYR A 19 1.30 -3.53 -12.03
C TYR A 19 0.20 -4.33 -12.75
N GLY A 20 0.40 -4.65 -14.03
CA GLY A 20 -0.51 -5.53 -14.77
C GLY A 20 -0.68 -6.93 -14.15
N LYS A 21 0.24 -7.38 -13.28
CA LYS A 21 0.13 -8.69 -12.61
C LYS A 21 -1.01 -8.76 -11.58
N VAL A 22 -1.48 -7.64 -11.08
CA VAL A 22 -2.62 -7.57 -10.14
C VAL A 22 -3.95 -7.24 -10.84
N ALA A 23 -3.98 -7.31 -12.18
CA ALA A 23 -5.22 -7.15 -12.94
C ALA A 23 -6.28 -8.16 -12.48
N GLY A 24 -7.52 -7.70 -12.30
CA GLY A 24 -8.62 -8.52 -11.77
C GLY A 24 -8.68 -8.57 -10.23
N HIS A 25 -7.82 -7.85 -9.52
CA HIS A 25 -7.94 -7.60 -8.09
C HIS A 25 -8.41 -6.17 -7.81
N ARG A 26 -9.08 -5.96 -6.68
CA ARG A 26 -9.40 -4.64 -6.18
C ARG A 26 -8.15 -4.12 -5.46
N VAL A 27 -7.51 -3.10 -6.03
CA VAL A 27 -6.26 -2.56 -5.50
C VAL A 27 -6.48 -1.13 -5.01
N THR A 28 -6.27 -0.92 -3.72
CA THR A 28 -6.24 0.39 -3.08
C THR A 28 -4.78 0.77 -2.84
N ILE A 29 -4.38 1.98 -3.24
CA ILE A 29 -3.01 2.49 -3.05
C ILE A 29 -3.10 3.77 -2.24
N TRP A 30 -2.30 3.87 -1.18
CA TRP A 30 -2.23 5.04 -0.31
C TRP A 30 -0.96 5.81 -0.63
N ASN A 31 -1.11 7.11 -0.88
CA ASN A 31 0.00 7.99 -1.22
C ASN A 31 0.51 8.79 -0.01
N ASP A 32 -0.04 8.55 1.18
CA ASP A 32 0.40 9.10 2.45
C ASP A 32 1.09 8.04 3.30
N HIS A 33 1.88 8.51 4.27
CA HIS A 33 2.52 7.66 5.27
C HIS A 33 1.94 7.98 6.64
N THR A 34 1.51 6.95 7.37
CA THR A 34 1.09 7.07 8.77
C THR A 34 1.58 5.88 9.58
N GLN A 35 2.00 6.15 10.81
CA GLN A 35 2.35 5.14 11.82
C GLN A 35 1.23 4.94 12.84
N ASP A 36 0.14 5.70 12.71
CA ASP A 36 -1.02 5.60 13.60
C ASP A 36 -1.79 4.30 13.32
N VAL A 37 -1.75 3.40 14.29
CA VAL A 37 -2.39 2.08 14.21
C VAL A 37 -3.90 2.20 14.06
N ASP A 38 -4.53 3.16 14.73
CA ASP A 38 -5.98 3.33 14.67
C ASP A 38 -6.41 3.88 13.31
N ALA A 39 -5.62 4.81 12.76
CA ALA A 39 -5.81 5.30 11.39
C ALA A 39 -5.67 4.18 10.33
N LEU A 40 -4.81 3.20 10.57
CA LEU A 40 -4.61 2.04 9.70
C LEU A 40 -5.69 0.96 9.89
N ALA A 41 -6.15 0.71 11.12
CA ALA A 41 -6.96 -0.45 11.46
C ALA A 41 -8.32 -0.47 10.75
N ALA A 42 -9.05 0.65 10.73
CA ALA A 42 -10.40 0.69 10.17
C ALA A 42 -10.41 0.53 8.63
N PRO A 43 -9.58 1.24 7.86
CA PRO A 43 -9.53 1.07 6.41
C PRO A 43 -8.96 -0.29 5.95
N LEU A 44 -8.05 -0.88 6.73
CA LEU A 44 -7.44 -2.18 6.41
C LEU A 44 -8.32 -3.38 6.79
N LYS A 45 -9.47 -3.16 7.42
CA LYS A 45 -10.35 -4.22 7.92
C LYS A 45 -10.78 -5.21 6.82
N ASP A 46 -11.01 -4.71 5.62
CA ASP A 46 -11.44 -5.54 4.47
C ASP A 46 -10.27 -5.97 3.58
N THR A 47 -9.03 -5.64 3.95
CA THR A 47 -7.82 -5.96 3.17
C THR A 47 -7.46 -7.44 3.33
N GLU A 48 -7.37 -8.15 2.21
CA GLU A 48 -6.96 -9.55 2.16
C GLU A 48 -5.44 -9.71 1.96
N ALA A 49 -4.79 -8.72 1.36
CA ALA A 49 -3.34 -8.68 1.21
C ALA A 49 -2.81 -7.25 1.39
N LEU A 50 -1.80 -7.09 2.25
CA LEU A 50 -1.14 -5.82 2.52
C LEU A 50 0.27 -5.82 1.91
N VAL A 51 0.59 -4.77 1.15
CA VAL A 51 1.93 -4.52 0.61
C VAL A 51 2.46 -3.24 1.24
N ASN A 52 3.64 -3.33 1.86
CA ASN A 52 4.33 -2.18 2.43
C ASN A 52 5.52 -1.82 1.54
N VAL A 53 5.58 -0.58 1.05
CA VAL A 53 6.71 -0.06 0.29
C VAL A 53 7.76 0.44 1.27
N GLN A 54 8.87 -0.28 1.37
CA GLN A 54 9.98 0.13 2.23
C GLN A 54 10.67 1.36 1.67
N ASN A 55 10.62 2.45 2.43
CA ASN A 55 11.55 3.56 2.26
C ASN A 55 12.78 3.35 3.16
N PRO A 56 13.99 3.69 2.69
CA PRO A 56 15.24 3.48 3.45
C PRO A 56 15.28 4.18 4.82
N ASP A 57 14.42 5.18 5.05
CA ASP A 57 14.30 5.85 6.33
C ASP A 57 13.55 5.04 7.40
N ALA A 58 12.76 4.03 7.01
CA ALA A 58 11.93 3.23 7.92
C ALA A 58 12.71 2.20 8.74
N LEU A 59 13.94 1.87 8.35
CA LEU A 59 14.86 0.97 9.09
C LEU A 59 15.74 1.71 10.12
N ARG A 60 15.54 3.02 10.30
CA ARG A 60 16.23 3.81 11.34
C ARG A 60 15.38 3.93 12.61
N ARG A 61 15.00 2.81 13.21
CA ARG A 61 14.68 2.69 14.64
C ARG A 61 15.07 1.32 15.14
#